data_AF-A0A177VEA9-F1
#
_entry.id   AF-A0A177VEA9-F1
#
_cell.length_a   1.000
_cell.length_b   1.000
_cell.length_c   1.000
_cell.angle_alpha   90.00
_cell.angle_beta   90.00
_cell.angle_gamma   90.00
#
_symmetry.space_group_name_H-M   'P 1'
#
loop_
_entity.id
_entity.type
_entity.pdbx_description
1 polymer ?
#
loop_
_entity_poly.entity_id
_entity_poly.type
_entity_poly.pdbx_seq_one_letter_code
_entity_poly.pdbx_strand_id
1 'polypeptide(L)'
;MVCARLLLIAPFLLLATLAISAPLTGPICPPCSTLSTASSLETRTEGSPSGDMWDPVLQGFVDNYNRIMDEARQTGLYHYENMSPEQKARVTELMSQAKYAAKEMFRNARIIEKVRLRRP
;
A
#
# COMPACT_ATOMS: atom_id res chain seq x y z
N MET A 1 7.47 33.66 38.09
CA MET A 1 8.66 32.80 37.88
C MET A 1 8.44 32.04 36.59
N VAL A 2 8.94 32.57 35.48
CA VAL A 2 8.71 32.05 34.13
C VAL A 2 9.68 30.89 33.90
N CYS A 3 9.14 29.72 33.59
CA CYS A 3 9.83 28.44 33.54
C CYS A 3 11.05 28.45 32.59
N ALA A 4 12.25 28.37 33.16
CA ALA A 4 13.53 28.23 32.45
C ALA A 4 13.61 26.97 31.55
N ARG A 5 12.66 26.03 31.66
CA ARG A 5 12.62 24.79 30.89
C ARG A 5 12.04 24.94 29.47
N LEU A 6 11.32 26.03 29.18
CA LEU A 6 10.72 26.27 27.86
C LEU A 6 11.73 26.84 26.83
N LEU A 7 12.80 27.48 27.28
CA LEU A 7 13.83 28.07 26.39
C LEU A 7 14.74 27.03 25.73
N LEU A 8 14.80 25.80 26.25
CA LEU A 8 15.66 24.73 25.71
C LEU A 8 15.03 23.94 24.55
N ILE A 9 13.72 24.07 24.33
CA ILE A 9 13.00 23.33 23.28
C ILE A 9 12.91 24.15 21.98
N ALA A 10 12.99 25.48 22.08
CA ALA A 10 12.96 26.39 20.94
C ALA A 10 14.03 26.13 19.86
N PRO A 11 15.32 25.87 20.17
CA PRO A 11 16.32 25.64 19.12
C PRO A 11 16.14 24.31 18.38
N PHE A 12 15.57 23.28 19.02
CA PHE A 12 15.32 21.98 18.37
C PHE A 12 14.16 22.03 17.37
N LEU A 13 13.16 22.89 17.62
CA LEU A 13 12.05 23.10 16.68
C LEU A 13 12.47 23.87 15.42
N LEU A 14 13.48 24.75 15.51
CA LEU A 14 14.04 25.47 14.35
C LEU A 14 14.89 24.57 13.43
N LEU A 15 15.49 23.50 13.97
CA LEU A 15 16.27 22.54 13.16
C LEU A 15 15.39 21.65 12.29
N ALA A 16 14.16 21.34 12.72
CA ALA A 16 13.23 20.49 11.96
C ALA A 16 12.62 21.21 10.74
N THR A 17 12.55 22.54 10.74
CA THR A 17 11.94 23.31 9.65
C THR A 17 12.92 23.68 8.53
N LEU A 18 14.24 23.56 8.74
CA LEU A 18 15.23 23.87 7.70
C LEU A 18 15.33 22.80 6.60
N ALA A 19 14.80 21.59 6.83
CA ALA A 19 14.92 20.48 5.88
C ALA A 19 13.91 20.53 4.72
N ILE A 20 12.94 21.47 4.73
CA ILE A 20 11.82 21.48 3.75
C ILE A 20 11.96 22.60 2.70
N SER A 21 12.95 23.48 2.80
CA SER A 21 13.08 24.60 1.86
C SER A 21 14.53 24.93 1.54
N ALA A 22 15.15 24.09 0.72
CA ALA A 22 16.27 24.51 -0.11
C ALA A 22 15.91 24.21 -1.57
N PRO A 23 15.74 25.22 -2.43
CA PRO A 23 15.75 24.98 -3.86
C PRO A 23 17.11 24.37 -4.19
N LEU A 24 17.13 23.29 -4.98
CA LEU A 24 18.39 22.66 -5.41
C LEU A 24 19.23 23.71 -6.14
N THR A 25 20.18 24.30 -5.41
CA THR A 25 21.25 25.13 -5.96
C THR A 25 22.05 24.25 -6.90
N GLY A 26 22.09 24.64 -8.17
CA GLY A 26 22.57 23.81 -9.27
C GLY A 26 24.00 23.30 -9.08
N PRO A 27 24.31 22.11 -9.62
CA PRO A 27 25.70 21.74 -9.81
C PRO A 27 26.30 22.66 -10.88
N ILE A 28 27.32 23.41 -10.49
CA ILE A 28 28.24 24.04 -11.42
C ILE A 28 28.89 22.90 -12.22
N CYS A 29 28.33 22.60 -13.39
CA CYS A 29 28.90 21.69 -14.41
C CYS A 29 29.84 22.54 -15.27
N PRO A 30 31.17 22.32 -15.29
CA PRO A 30 32.02 22.87 -16.35
C PRO A 30 31.74 22.09 -17.66
N PRO A 31 31.95 22.71 -18.83
CA PRO A 31 30.99 22.74 -19.94
C PRO A 31 30.45 21.35 -20.31
N CYS A 32 29.37 20.95 -19.66
CA CYS A 32 28.64 19.74 -20.00
C CYS A 32 27.84 20.05 -21.27
N SER A 33 28.31 19.52 -22.39
CA SER A 33 27.76 19.74 -23.72
C SER A 33 26.25 19.53 -23.75
N THR A 34 25.58 20.45 -24.44
CA THR A 34 24.14 20.49 -24.72
C THR A 34 23.64 19.14 -25.25
N LEU A 35 23.08 18.30 -24.39
CA LEU A 35 22.19 17.21 -24.82
C LEU A 35 20.75 17.70 -24.73
N SER A 36 20.37 18.38 -25.80
CA SER A 36 18.98 18.54 -26.21
C SER A 36 18.44 17.16 -26.58
N THR A 37 17.53 16.57 -25.80
CA THR A 37 16.53 15.67 -26.38
C THR A 37 15.29 15.55 -25.49
N ALA A 38 14.21 16.18 -25.97
CA ALA A 38 12.79 15.89 -25.77
C ALA A 38 12.36 15.15 -24.48
N SER A 39 11.76 15.92 -23.56
CA SER A 39 10.73 15.38 -22.67
C SER A 39 9.51 15.02 -23.53
N SER A 40 9.44 13.79 -24.04
CA SER A 40 8.18 13.26 -24.55
C SER A 40 7.31 12.99 -23.33
N LEU A 41 6.40 13.93 -23.06
CA LEU A 41 5.25 13.70 -22.22
C LEU A 41 4.41 12.62 -22.92
N GLU A 42 4.70 11.35 -22.65
CA GLU A 42 3.86 10.23 -23.03
C GLU A 42 2.50 10.47 -22.38
N THR A 43 1.60 10.97 -23.19
CA THR A 43 0.17 11.01 -22.92
C THR A 43 -0.21 9.56 -22.67
N ARG A 44 -0.57 9.25 -21.43
CA ARG A 44 -1.17 7.97 -21.06
C ARG A 44 -2.33 7.76 -22.02
N THR A 45 -2.09 6.95 -23.05
CA THR A 45 -3.14 6.54 -23.96
C THR A 45 -4.03 5.69 -23.09
N GLU A 46 -5.20 6.22 -22.72
CA GLU A 46 -6.28 5.43 -22.14
C GLU A 46 -6.66 4.40 -23.19
N GLY A 47 -5.90 3.31 -23.21
CA GLY A 47 -6.25 2.10 -23.93
C GLY A 47 -7.61 1.69 -23.39
N SER A 48 -8.63 1.80 -24.25
CA SER A 48 -9.94 1.23 -24.00
C SER A 48 -9.73 -0.18 -23.41
N PRO A 49 -10.28 -0.50 -22.23
CA PRO A 49 -10.10 -1.80 -21.63
C PRO A 49 -10.88 -2.81 -22.48
N SER A 50 -10.23 -3.28 -23.54
CA SER A 50 -10.65 -4.41 -24.37
C SER A 50 -10.42 -5.74 -23.65
N GLY A 51 -9.72 -5.71 -22.52
CA GLY A 51 -9.61 -6.81 -21.57
C GLY A 51 -10.73 -6.83 -20.54
N ASP A 52 -10.95 -7.99 -19.93
CA ASP A 52 -11.90 -8.16 -18.84
C ASP A 52 -11.51 -7.30 -17.63
N MET A 53 -12.12 -6.13 -17.52
CA MET A 53 -11.86 -5.15 -16.45
C MET A 53 -12.05 -5.70 -15.04
N TRP A 54 -12.71 -6.84 -14.89
CA TRP A 54 -13.02 -7.44 -13.60
C TRP A 54 -11.94 -8.40 -13.10
N ASP A 55 -11.07 -8.90 -13.98
CA ASP A 55 -10.00 -9.83 -13.58
C ASP A 55 -9.01 -9.19 -12.59
N PRO A 56 -8.52 -7.95 -12.79
CA PRO A 56 -7.66 -7.29 -11.79
C PRO A 56 -8.38 -7.08 -10.44
N VAL A 57 -9.68 -6.83 -10.49
CA VAL A 57 -10.50 -6.63 -9.28
C VAL A 57 -10.63 -7.93 -8.50
N LEU A 58 -10.93 -9.05 -9.18
CA LEU A 58 -10.96 -10.39 -8.59
C LEU A 58 -9.60 -10.79 -8.02
N GLN A 59 -8.53 -10.52 -8.76
CA GLN A 59 -7.17 -10.81 -8.32
C GLN A 59 -6.85 -10.10 -7.00
N GLY A 60 -7.24 -8.82 -6.85
CA GLY A 60 -7.04 -8.09 -5.60
C GLY A 60 -7.70 -8.73 -4.37
N PHE A 61 -8.89 -9.32 -4.54
CA PHE A 61 -9.55 -10.06 -3.45
C PHE A 61 -8.82 -11.37 -3.10
N VAL A 62 -8.36 -12.09 -4.13
CA VAL A 62 -7.57 -13.33 -3.96
C VAL A 62 -6.26 -13.03 -3.25
N ASP A 63 -5.54 -11.99 -3.69
CA ASP A 63 -4.25 -11.58 -3.12
C ASP A 63 -4.41 -11.18 -1.64
N ASN A 64 -5.46 -10.42 -1.30
CA ASN A 64 -5.70 -10.06 0.09
C ASN A 64 -6.03 -11.29 0.96
N TYR A 65 -6.84 -12.23 0.47
CA TYR A 65 -7.12 -13.47 1.18
C TYR A 65 -5.83 -14.28 1.42
N ASN A 66 -5.02 -14.46 0.36
CA ASN A 66 -3.75 -15.19 0.43
C ASN A 66 -2.79 -14.55 1.43
N ARG A 67 -2.65 -13.22 1.41
CA ARG A 67 -1.82 -12.47 2.35
C ARG A 67 -2.21 -12.76 3.81
N ILE A 68 -3.50 -12.76 4.13
CA ILE A 68 -3.97 -13.02 5.51
C ILE A 68 -3.69 -14.47 5.89
N MET A 69 -3.91 -15.41 4.98
CA MET A 69 -3.62 -16.84 5.21
C MET A 69 -2.13 -17.10 5.40
N ASP A 70 -1.27 -16.40 4.66
CA ASP A 70 0.18 -16.48 4.81
C ASP A 70 0.63 -15.90 6.15
N GLU A 71 0.07 -14.78 6.59
CA GLU A 71 0.33 -14.21 7.91
C GLU A 71 -0.11 -15.18 9.04
N ALA A 72 -1.27 -15.81 8.89
CA ALA A 72 -1.73 -16.82 9.83
C ALA A 72 -0.77 -18.02 9.88
N ARG A 73 -0.30 -18.48 8.72
CA ARG A 73 0.68 -19.55 8.60
C ARG A 73 2.00 -19.20 9.30
N GLN A 74 2.52 -17.99 9.07
CA GLN A 74 3.75 -17.50 9.69
C GLN A 74 3.62 -17.34 11.21
N THR A 75 2.42 -16.97 11.68
CA THR A 75 2.11 -16.92 13.12
C THR A 75 2.03 -18.31 13.75
N GLY A 76 2.09 -19.36 12.93
CA GLY A 76 2.21 -20.75 13.37
C GLY A 76 0.90 -21.50 13.35
N LEU A 77 -0.11 -21.10 12.56
CA LEU A 77 -1.45 -21.72 12.50
C LEU A 77 -1.47 -23.26 12.62
N TYR A 78 -0.48 -23.97 12.06
CA TYR A 78 -0.36 -25.43 12.12
C TYR A 78 0.07 -26.01 13.48
N HIS A 79 0.59 -25.18 14.38
CA HIS A 79 1.02 -25.51 15.74
C HIS A 79 0.16 -24.79 16.79
N TYR A 80 -1.09 -24.49 16.45
CA TYR A 80 -2.01 -23.71 17.28
C TYR A 80 -2.11 -24.22 18.72
N GLU A 81 -2.08 -25.53 18.96
CA GLU A 81 -2.20 -26.11 20.30
C GLU A 81 -1.05 -25.69 21.23
N ASN A 82 0.16 -25.57 20.69
CA ASN A 82 1.39 -25.27 21.41
C ASN A 82 1.64 -23.77 21.62
N MET A 83 0.72 -22.92 21.15
CA MET A 83 0.85 -21.46 21.25
C MET A 83 0.48 -20.90 22.62
N SER A 84 1.08 -19.75 22.94
CA SER A 84 0.62 -18.91 24.05
C SER A 84 -0.79 -18.35 23.80
N PRO A 85 -1.53 -17.92 24.84
CA PRO A 85 -2.84 -17.32 24.67
C PRO A 85 -2.85 -16.11 23.71
N GLU A 86 -1.81 -15.29 23.73
CA GLU A 86 -1.69 -14.09 22.87
C GLU A 86 -1.50 -14.48 21.40
N GLN A 87 -0.68 -15.49 21.13
CA GLN A 87 -0.49 -16.03 19.79
C GLN A 87 -1.78 -16.66 19.25
N LYS A 88 -2.50 -17.40 20.10
CA LYS A 88 -3.82 -17.96 19.77
C LYS A 88 -4.84 -16.88 19.42
N ALA A 89 -4.86 -15.79 20.19
CA ALA A 89 -5.72 -14.64 19.92
C ALA A 89 -5.40 -14.01 18.56
N ARG A 90 -4.11 -13.80 18.26
CA ARG A 90 -3.68 -13.25 16.96
C ARG A 90 -4.05 -14.15 15.79
N VAL A 91 -3.83 -15.46 15.89
CA VAL A 91 -4.24 -16.41 14.84
C VAL A 91 -5.75 -16.42 14.67
N THR A 92 -6.51 -16.38 15.76
CA THR A 92 -7.98 -16.31 15.71
C THR A 92 -8.45 -15.04 15.00
N GLU A 93 -7.82 -13.90 15.27
CA GLU A 93 -8.10 -12.64 14.58
C GLU A 93 -7.84 -12.76 13.07
N LEU A 94 -6.67 -13.28 12.68
CA LEU A 94 -6.33 -13.49 11.27
C LEU A 94 -7.30 -14.44 10.57
N MET A 95 -7.72 -15.53 11.22
CA MET A 95 -8.71 -16.45 10.67
C MET A 95 -10.09 -15.79 10.49
N SER A 96 -10.47 -14.90 11.41
CA SER A 96 -11.70 -14.10 11.28
C SER A 96 -11.62 -13.16 10.07
N GLN A 97 -10.49 -12.47 9.90
CA GLN A 97 -10.25 -11.60 8.75
C GLN A 97 -10.23 -12.38 7.43
N ALA A 98 -9.60 -13.55 7.39
CA ALA A 98 -9.57 -14.42 6.22
C ALA A 98 -10.98 -14.88 5.83
N LYS A 99 -11.82 -15.25 6.81
CA LYS A 99 -13.22 -15.61 6.57
C LYS A 99 -14.02 -14.46 5.97
N TYR A 100 -13.81 -13.24 6.47
CA TYR A 100 -14.43 -12.04 5.92
C TYR A 100 -13.97 -11.78 4.47
N ALA A 101 -12.65 -11.83 4.23
CA ALA A 101 -12.07 -11.64 2.91
C ALA A 101 -12.60 -12.66 1.89
N ALA A 102 -12.69 -13.95 2.27
CA ALA A 102 -13.26 -14.99 1.43
C ALA A 102 -14.74 -14.72 1.09
N LYS A 103 -15.53 -14.26 2.06
CA LYS A 103 -16.94 -13.91 1.84
C LYS A 103 -17.09 -12.77 0.83
N GLU A 104 -16.28 -11.71 0.97
CA GLU A 104 -16.29 -10.59 0.04
C GLU A 104 -15.82 -11.01 -1.36
N MET A 105 -14.79 -11.85 -1.46
CA MET A 105 -14.34 -12.45 -2.72
C MET A 105 -15.48 -13.18 -3.43
N PHE A 106 -16.17 -14.11 -2.75
CA PHE A 106 -17.29 -14.85 -3.35
C PHE A 106 -18.47 -13.96 -3.74
N ARG A 107 -18.78 -12.96 -2.92
CA ARG A 107 -19.84 -12.00 -3.20
C ARG A 107 -19.53 -11.20 -4.47
N ASN A 108 -18.32 -10.67 -4.59
CA ASN A 108 -17.92 -9.85 -5.74
C ASN A 108 -17.77 -10.69 -7.00
N ALA A 109 -17.22 -11.91 -6.91
CA ALA A 109 -17.18 -12.86 -8.03
C ALA A 109 -18.57 -13.11 -8.63
N ARG A 110 -19.58 -13.34 -7.78
CA ARG A 110 -20.96 -13.53 -8.23
C ARG A 110 -21.56 -12.29 -8.89
N ILE A 111 -21.23 -11.09 -8.39
CA ILE A 111 -21.69 -9.83 -8.99
C ILE A 111 -21.07 -9.66 -10.38
N ILE A 112 -19.76 -9.89 -10.49
CA ILE A 112 -19.01 -9.80 -11.74
C ILE A 112 -19.57 -10.77 -12.77
N GLU A 113 -19.81 -12.04 -12.39
CA GLU A 113 -20.42 -13.03 -13.26
C GLU A 113 -21.78 -12.58 -13.80
N LYS A 114 -22.65 -12.04 -12.92
CA LYS A 114 -23.95 -11.48 -13.34
C LYS A 114 -23.82 -10.31 -14.31
N VAL A 115 -22.80 -9.47 -14.14
CA VAL A 115 -22.53 -8.34 -15.04
C VAL A 115 -21.99 -8.83 -16.39
N ARG A 116 -21.07 -9.81 -16.38
CA ARG A 116 -20.54 -10.44 -17.59
C ARG A 116 -21.65 -11.05 -18.44
N LEU A 117 -22.57 -11.78 -17.83
CA LEU A 117 -23.71 -12.43 -18.52
C LEU A 117 -24.74 -11.43 -19.09
N ARG A 118 -24.72 -10.16 -18.66
CA ARG A 118 -25.65 -9.11 -19.14
C ARG A 118 -25.02 -8.19 -20.18
N ARG A 119 -23.73 -8.33 -20.47
CA ARG A 119 -23.06 -7.58 -21.53
C ARG A 119 -23.41 -8.25 -22.88
N PRO A 120 -24.03 -7.54 -23.84
CA PRO A 120 -24.38 -8.09 -25.15
C PRO A 120 -23.17 -8.44 -26.00
#